data_AF-A0A3L8Q0I5-F1
#
_entry.id   AF-A0A3L8Q0I5-F1
#
_cell.length_a   1.000
_cell.length_b   1.000
_cell.length_c   1.000
_cell.angle_alpha   90.00
_cell.angle_beta   90.00
_cell.angle_gamma   90.00
#
_symmetry.space_group_name_H-M   'P 1'
#
loop_
_entity.id
_entity.type
_entity.pdbx_description
1 polymer ?
#
loop_
_entity_poly.entity_id
_entity_poly.type
_entity_poly.pdbx_seq_one_letter_code
_entity_poly.pdbx_strand_id
1 'polypeptide(L)'
;MAQNNNDPLTRRDVGMEFLDVTDKAELALDTRSRNNGMQDDTWIVKNTSNYFIDNHLLAIIKGLPADVELANASGKTQEGEFPYLRVYLEGGVIKPAATMKMQLKFIDKRKQDNSQPFSYEITLKSGHGKP
;
A
#
# COMPACT_ATOMS: atom_id res chain seq x y z
N MET A 1 -5.48 -2.17 -35.25
CA MET A 1 -6.47 -2.73 -34.31
C MET A 1 -5.73 -3.05 -33.02
N ALA A 2 -6.31 -2.66 -31.89
CA ALA A 2 -5.64 -2.51 -30.60
C ALA A 2 -4.98 -3.80 -30.10
N GLN A 3 -3.65 -3.84 -30.13
CA GLN A 3 -2.87 -4.82 -29.41
C GLN A 3 -3.00 -4.46 -27.93
N ASN A 4 -3.67 -5.33 -27.18
CA ASN A 4 -3.83 -5.28 -25.73
C ASN A 4 -2.44 -5.18 -25.09
N ASN A 5 -2.00 -3.95 -24.81
CA ASN A 5 -0.62 -3.62 -24.40
C ASN A 5 -0.42 -3.90 -22.90
N ASN A 6 -0.83 -5.08 -22.47
CA ASN A 6 -0.71 -5.62 -21.13
C ASN A 6 0.13 -6.91 -21.16
N ASP A 7 1.09 -6.97 -22.07
CA ASP A 7 2.01 -8.10 -22.18
C ASP A 7 3.12 -7.95 -21.12
N PRO A 8 3.33 -8.96 -20.26
CA PRO A 8 4.30 -8.90 -19.17
C PRO A 8 5.76 -8.84 -19.66
N LEU A 9 6.06 -9.26 -20.90
CA LEU A 9 7.41 -9.24 -21.44
C LEU A 9 7.85 -7.85 -21.91
N THR A 10 6.94 -7.03 -22.43
CA THR A 10 7.24 -5.65 -22.88
C THR A 10 7.50 -4.70 -21.69
N ARG A 11 7.05 -5.07 -20.49
CA ARG A 11 7.18 -4.26 -19.26
C ARG A 11 8.53 -4.39 -18.58
N ARG A 12 9.29 -5.43 -18.90
CA ARG A 12 10.64 -5.68 -18.36
C ARG A 12 11.69 -4.71 -18.92
N ASP A 13 11.45 -4.14 -20.10
CA ASP A 13 12.43 -3.31 -20.84
C ASP A 13 12.34 -1.80 -20.50
N VAL A 14 11.27 -1.36 -19.84
CA VAL A 14 10.99 0.08 -19.56
C VAL A 14 11.09 0.49 -18.08
N GLY A 15 11.49 -0.40 -17.18
CA GLY A 15 11.66 -0.07 -15.75
C GLY A 15 10.37 0.29 -14.99
N MET A 16 9.19 0.08 -15.58
CA MET A 16 7.89 0.27 -14.91
C MET A 16 7.45 -1.04 -14.25
N GLU A 17 8.06 -1.31 -13.12
CA GLU A 17 7.97 -2.59 -12.42
C GLU A 17 6.70 -2.76 -11.56
N PHE A 18 5.98 -1.66 -11.31
CA PHE A 18 4.73 -1.63 -10.54
C PHE A 18 3.67 -0.76 -11.22
N LEU A 19 2.47 -1.31 -11.40
CA LEU A 19 1.29 -0.60 -11.87
C LEU A 19 0.56 0.06 -10.70
N ASP A 20 0.12 1.30 -10.89
CA ASP A 20 -0.81 1.93 -9.97
C ASP A 20 -2.18 1.23 -10.07
N VAL A 21 -2.65 0.72 -8.93
CA VAL A 21 -3.93 0.02 -8.80
C VAL A 21 -4.83 0.71 -7.77
N THR A 22 -4.53 1.96 -7.42
CA THR A 22 -5.28 2.72 -6.41
C THR A 22 -6.75 2.84 -6.83
N ASP A 23 -7.03 3.21 -8.09
CA ASP A 23 -8.39 3.28 -8.64
C ASP A 23 -9.04 1.92 -8.95
N LYS A 24 -8.33 0.81 -8.71
CA LYS A 24 -8.82 -0.57 -8.90
C LYS A 24 -9.20 -1.24 -7.58
N ALA A 25 -8.93 -0.58 -6.46
CA ALA A 25 -9.26 -1.08 -5.14
C ALA A 25 -9.92 0.01 -4.30
N GLU A 26 -10.97 -0.37 -3.58
CA GLU A 26 -11.55 0.45 -2.54
C GLU A 26 -10.82 0.19 -1.22
N LEU A 27 -10.46 1.28 -0.54
CA LEU A 27 -9.81 1.27 0.77
C LEU A 27 -10.82 1.74 1.83
N ALA A 28 -11.11 0.87 2.79
CA ALA A 28 -11.96 1.19 3.92
C ALA A 28 -11.18 0.99 5.23
N LEU A 29 -11.18 2.01 6.10
CA LEU A 29 -10.58 1.89 7.43
C LEU A 29 -11.49 1.02 8.30
N ASP A 30 -10.99 -0.14 8.73
CA ASP A 30 -11.71 -1.11 9.58
C ASP A 30 -11.58 -0.71 11.04
N THR A 31 -10.34 -0.53 11.49
CA THR A 31 -10.03 -0.14 12.86
C THR A 31 -8.87 0.82 12.89
N ARG A 32 -8.90 1.73 13.87
CA ARG A 32 -7.82 2.65 14.20
C ARG A 32 -7.68 2.68 15.70
N SER A 33 -6.50 2.30 16.17
CA SER A 33 -6.13 2.35 17.58
C SER A 33 -4.93 3.27 17.74
N ARG A 34 -4.93 4.09 18.79
CA ARG A 34 -3.82 4.96 19.12
C ARG A 34 -3.54 4.92 20.60
N ASN A 35 -2.28 4.68 20.95
CA ASN A 35 -1.85 4.60 22.34
C ASN A 35 -0.36 4.98 22.45
N ASN A 36 -0.04 5.91 23.36
CA ASN A 36 1.33 6.23 23.77
C ASN A 36 2.31 6.44 22.59
N GLY A 37 1.91 7.28 21.63
CA GLY A 37 2.71 7.57 20.43
C GLY A 37 2.70 6.47 19.36
N MET A 38 1.96 5.38 19.53
CA MET A 38 1.73 4.36 18.50
C MET A 38 0.34 4.53 17.89
N GLN A 39 0.22 4.24 16.58
CA GLN A 39 -1.06 4.12 15.90
C GLN A 39 -1.09 2.85 15.06
N ASP A 40 -2.08 1.99 15.29
CA ASP A 40 -2.32 0.77 14.55
C ASP A 40 -3.61 0.93 13.75
N ASP A 41 -3.49 0.95 12.42
CA ASP A 41 -4.62 1.04 11.50
C ASP A 41 -4.78 -0.28 10.74
N THR A 42 -5.98 -0.87 10.79
CA THR A 42 -6.35 -1.98 9.91
C THR A 42 -7.21 -1.44 8.78
N TRP A 43 -6.82 -1.75 7.56
CA TRP A 43 -7.55 -1.39 6.35
C TRP A 43 -8.09 -2.64 5.67
N ILE A 44 -9.32 -2.54 5.17
CA ILE A 44 -9.89 -3.48 4.21
C ILE A 44 -9.58 -2.94 2.82
N VAL A 45 -8.92 -3.76 2.02
CA VAL A 45 -8.66 -3.53 0.61
C VAL A 45 -9.60 -4.41 -0.19
N LYS A 46 -10.52 -3.82 -0.96
CA LYS A 46 -11.47 -4.52 -1.80
C LYS A 46 -11.15 -4.29 -3.26
N ASN A 47 -10.91 -5.35 -4.03
CA ASN A 47 -10.76 -5.21 -5.48
C ASN A 47 -12.12 -4.91 -6.12
N THR A 48 -12.29 -3.71 -6.66
CA THR A 48 -13.52 -3.26 -7.33
C THR A 48 -13.45 -3.41 -8.85
N SER A 49 -12.31 -3.85 -9.38
CA SER A 49 -12.10 -4.08 -10.80
C SER A 49 -12.52 -5.50 -11.21
N ASN A 50 -12.63 -5.70 -12.53
CA ASN A 50 -12.90 -7.01 -13.14
C ASN A 50 -11.62 -7.82 -13.43
N TYR A 51 -10.46 -7.36 -12.96
CA TYR A 51 -9.16 -8.00 -13.17
C TYR A 51 -8.57 -8.44 -11.84
N PHE A 52 -7.64 -9.39 -11.87
CA PHE A 52 -6.88 -9.78 -10.68
C PHE A 52 -5.87 -8.68 -10.34
N ILE A 53 -5.71 -8.40 -9.05
CA ILE A 53 -4.57 -7.61 -8.55
C ILE A 53 -3.50 -8.61 -8.15
N ASP A 54 -2.36 -8.55 -8.83
CA ASP A 54 -1.24 -9.50 -8.69
C ASP A 54 -0.53 -9.42 -7.33
N ASN A 55 0.28 -10.44 -7.08
CA ASN A 55 1.14 -10.55 -5.90
C ASN A 55 2.14 -9.38 -5.83
N HIS A 56 2.69 -9.15 -4.63
CA HIS A 56 3.57 -8.01 -4.32
C HIS A 56 2.86 -6.65 -4.40
N LEU A 57 1.66 -6.60 -3.84
CA LEU A 57 0.99 -5.32 -3.62
C LEU A 57 1.84 -4.48 -2.65
N LEU A 58 2.10 -3.23 -3.03
CA LEU A 58 2.74 -2.22 -2.22
C LEU A 58 1.69 -1.23 -1.77
N ALA A 59 1.60 -1.01 -0.46
CA ALA A 59 0.91 0.13 0.13
C ALA A 59 1.95 1.21 0.42
N ILE A 60 2.01 2.23 -0.43
CA ILE A 60 2.91 3.37 -0.28
C ILE A 60 2.21 4.44 0.54
N ILE A 61 2.83 4.88 1.63
CA ILE A 61 2.25 5.85 2.54
C ILE A 61 2.80 7.23 2.28
N LYS A 62 1.92 8.20 2.02
CA LYS A 62 2.24 9.59 1.70
C LYS A 62 1.62 10.55 2.72
N GLY A 63 2.17 11.75 2.81
CA GLY A 63 1.65 12.80 3.70
C GLY A 63 1.86 12.51 5.19
N LEU A 64 2.74 11.58 5.55
CA LEU A 64 3.08 11.33 6.95
C LEU A 64 3.75 12.57 7.57
N PRO A 65 3.41 12.92 8.82
CA PRO A 65 4.15 13.94 9.56
C PRO A 65 5.63 13.56 9.70
N ALA A 66 6.53 14.54 9.70
CA ALA A 66 7.99 14.31 9.69
C ALA A 66 8.52 13.44 10.84
N ASP A 67 7.86 13.50 12.01
CA ASP A 67 8.23 12.73 13.20
C ASP A 67 7.52 11.37 13.30
N VAL A 68 6.75 10.97 12.29
CA VAL A 68 5.99 9.71 12.28
C VAL A 68 6.61 8.75 11.30
N GLU A 69 6.85 7.52 11.75
CA GLU A 69 7.37 6.44 10.91
C GLU A 69 6.36 5.31 10.77
N LEU A 70 6.33 4.70 9.60
CA LEU A 70 5.70 3.39 9.40
C LEU A 70 6.64 2.31 9.95
N ALA A 71 6.34 1.81 11.15
CA ALA A 71 7.16 0.87 11.91
C ALA A 71 7.28 -0.51 11.25
N ASN A 72 6.24 -0.92 10.51
CA ASN A 72 6.25 -2.16 9.73
C ASN A 72 6.56 -1.92 8.25
N ALA A 73 7.21 -0.81 7.90
CA ALA A 73 7.65 -0.56 6.53
C ALA A 73 8.58 -1.68 6.04
N SER A 74 8.36 -2.11 4.80
CA SER A 74 9.27 -3.02 4.09
C SER A 74 10.44 -2.27 3.44
N GLY A 75 10.33 -0.95 3.29
CA GLY A 75 11.37 -0.08 2.75
C GLY A 75 10.84 1.32 2.46
N LYS A 76 11.62 2.08 1.69
CA LYS A 76 11.22 3.38 1.13
C LYS A 76 11.33 3.34 -0.39
N THR A 77 10.44 4.05 -1.07
CA THR A 77 10.50 4.21 -2.53
C THR A 77 11.76 4.96 -2.92
N GLN A 78 12.38 4.59 -4.04
CA GLN A 78 13.56 5.32 -4.54
C GLN A 78 13.23 6.78 -4.86
N GLU A 79 12.02 7.01 -5.38
CA GLU A 79 11.49 8.34 -5.66
C GLU A 79 10.70 8.87 -4.46
N GLY A 80 11.07 10.04 -3.94
CA GLY A 80 10.35 10.72 -2.85
C GLY A 80 10.50 10.11 -1.46
N GLU A 81 11.28 9.03 -1.30
CA GLU A 81 11.58 8.36 -0.02
C GLU A 81 10.34 8.00 0.82
N PHE A 82 9.22 7.71 0.17
CA PHE A 82 7.98 7.36 0.85
C PHE A 82 8.05 5.94 1.41
N PRO A 83 7.73 5.71 2.70
CA PRO A 83 7.72 4.37 3.24
C PRO A 83 6.62 3.53 2.58
N TYR A 84 6.92 2.26 2.32
CA TYR A 84 5.94 1.31 1.78
C TYR A 84 5.88 0.04 2.62
N LEU A 85 4.70 -0.56 2.68
CA LEU A 85 4.49 -1.92 3.15
C LEU A 85 4.29 -2.85 1.95
N ARG A 86 5.08 -3.91 1.86
CA ARG A 86 4.83 -5.00 0.91
C ARG A 86 3.84 -5.98 1.52
N VAL A 87 2.67 -6.07 0.92
CA VAL A 87 1.58 -6.96 1.35
C VAL A 87 1.70 -8.28 0.60
N TYR A 88 1.86 -9.36 1.36
CA TYR A 88 1.85 -10.72 0.84
C TYR A 88 0.43 -11.26 0.88
N LEU A 89 -0.08 -11.67 -0.28
CA LEU A 89 -1.43 -12.19 -0.42
C LEU A 89 -1.39 -13.72 -0.28
N GLU A 90 -2.19 -14.30 0.63
CA GLU A 90 -2.19 -15.76 0.88
C GLU A 90 -2.53 -16.58 -0.38
N GLY A 91 -3.33 -16.02 -1.30
CA GLY A 91 -3.64 -16.63 -2.60
C GLY A 91 -2.80 -16.12 -3.77
N GLY A 92 -1.78 -15.30 -3.50
CA GLY A 92 -0.96 -14.63 -4.51
C GLY A 92 -1.69 -13.55 -5.32
N VAL A 93 -3.00 -13.37 -5.17
CA VAL A 93 -3.80 -12.38 -5.91
C VAL A 93 -5.01 -11.90 -5.10
N ILE A 94 -5.51 -10.70 -5.37
CA ILE A 94 -6.86 -10.26 -4.96
C ILE A 94 -7.80 -10.45 -6.15
N LYS A 95 -8.72 -11.40 -6.04
CA LYS A 95 -9.72 -11.68 -7.09
C LYS A 95 -10.71 -10.52 -7.23
N PRO A 96 -11.40 -10.37 -8.38
CA PRO A 96 -12.51 -9.43 -8.51
C PRO A 96 -13.52 -9.58 -7.35
N ALA A 97 -13.95 -8.45 -6.79
CA ALA A 97 -14.85 -8.35 -5.63
C ALA A 97 -14.33 -8.94 -4.30
N ALA A 98 -13.14 -9.55 -4.28
CA ALA A 98 -12.56 -10.08 -3.06
C ALA A 98 -11.96 -8.97 -2.19
N THR A 99 -11.88 -9.25 -0.90
CA THR A 99 -11.31 -8.36 0.11
C THR A 99 -10.11 -8.99 0.79
N MET A 100 -9.18 -8.17 1.24
CA MET A 100 -8.13 -8.57 2.17
C MET A 100 -7.91 -7.49 3.23
N LYS A 101 -7.28 -7.87 4.35
CA LYS A 101 -6.90 -6.92 5.40
C LYS A 101 -5.41 -6.63 5.32
N MET A 102 -5.06 -5.36 5.47
CA MET A 102 -3.67 -4.93 5.68
C MET A 102 -3.57 -4.12 6.97
N GLN A 103 -2.44 -4.24 7.67
CA GLN A 103 -2.17 -3.53 8.91
C GLN A 103 -1.03 -2.55 8.71
N LEU A 104 -1.23 -1.30 9.13
CA LEU A 104 -0.22 -0.25 9.13
C LEU A 104 0.06 0.15 10.57
N LYS A 105 1.33 0.11 10.96
CA LYS A 105 1.78 0.42 12.32
C LYS A 105 2.65 1.66 12.28
N PHE A 106 2.26 2.68 13.01
CA PHE A 106 2.94 3.96 13.06
C PHE A 106 3.53 4.23 14.44
N ILE A 107 4.69 4.87 14.47
CA ILE A 107 5.35 5.33 15.70
C ILE A 107 5.64 6.83 15.58
N ASP A 108 5.24 7.60 16.58
CA ASP A 108 5.63 9.00 16.79
C ASP A 108 6.97 9.07 17.52
N LYS A 109 8.00 9.56 16.84
CA LYS A 109 9.34 9.73 17.42
C LYS A 109 9.39 10.73 18.56
N ARG A 110 8.45 11.68 18.61
CA ARG A 110 8.40 12.67 19.70
C ARG A 110 7.91 12.05 20.99
N LYS A 111 7.35 10.82 20.94
CA LYS A 111 6.72 10.14 22.09
C LYS A 111 5.69 11.03 22.78
N GLN A 112 5.03 11.90 22.01
CA GLN A 112 3.97 12.74 22.54
C GLN A 112 2.75 11.89 22.79
N ASP A 113 2.20 12.00 24.00
CA ASP A 113 0.86 11.49 24.31
C ASP A 113 -0.17 12.45 23.70
N ASN A 114 -0.21 12.49 22.37
CA ASN A 114 -1.28 13.13 21.64
C ASN A 114 -2.27 12.04 21.24
N SER A 115 -3.54 12.17 21.62
CA SER A 115 -4.60 11.21 21.28
C SER A 115 -5.11 11.38 19.84
N GLN A 116 -4.82 12.50 19.18
CA GLN A 116 -5.33 12.77 17.84
C GLN A 116 -4.58 11.94 16.79
N PRO A 117 -5.28 11.14 15.95
CA PRO A 117 -4.63 10.24 15.01
C PRO A 117 -3.92 10.97 13.87
N PHE A 118 -2.88 10.34 13.32
CA PHE A 118 -2.17 10.82 12.13
C PHE A 118 -3.03 10.64 10.89
N SER A 119 -2.98 11.65 10.02
CA SER A 119 -3.52 11.59 8.68
C SER A 119 -2.41 11.20 7.72
N TYR A 120 -2.75 10.42 6.71
CA TYR A 120 -1.87 9.99 5.64
C TYR A 120 -2.72 9.48 4.48
N GLU A 121 -2.10 9.35 3.33
CA GLU A 121 -2.71 8.81 2.12
C GLU A 121 -2.04 7.48 1.76
N ILE A 122 -2.82 6.58 1.18
CA ILE A 122 -2.33 5.28 0.71
C ILE A 122 -2.41 5.26 -0.81
N THR A 123 -1.29 5.01 -1.47
CA THR A 123 -1.24 4.65 -2.89
C THR A 123 -0.97 3.14 -3.00
N LEU A 124 -1.76 2.44 -3.81
CA LEU A 124 -1.58 1.01 -4.03
C LEU A 124 -0.90 0.77 -5.36
N LYS A 125 0.19 -0.01 -5.35
CA LYS A 125 0.83 -0.48 -6.57
C LYS A 125 1.02 -1.99 -6.59
N SER A 126 0.82 -2.64 -7.73
CA SER A 126 0.99 -4.10 -7.88
C SER A 126 1.92 -4.40 -9.06
N GLY A 127 2.81 -5.38 -8.91
CA GLY A 127 3.82 -5.72 -9.92
C GLY A 127 4.98 -6.52 -9.36
N HIS A 128 5.97 -6.84 -10.19
CA HIS A 128 6.99 -7.84 -9.85
C HIS A 128 8.41 -7.31 -9.68
N GLY A 129 8.64 -6.01 -9.73
CA GLY A 129 10.02 -5.51 -9.68
C GLY A 129 10.43 -4.80 -8.41
N LYS A 130 11.41 -3.89 -8.51
CA LYS A 130 12.04 -3.24 -7.36
C LYS A 130 11.41 -1.86 -7.09
N PRO A 131 10.89 -1.64 -5.87
CA PRO A 131 10.27 -0.37 -5.47
C PRO A 131 11.29 0.71 -5.08
#